data_AF-A0AAD3VQZ6-F1
#
_entry.id   AF-A0AAD3VQZ6-F1
#
_cell.length_a   1.000
_cell.length_b   1.000
_cell.length_c   1.000
_cell.angle_alpha   90.00
_cell.angle_beta   90.00
_cell.angle_gamma   90.00
#
_symmetry.space_group_name_H-M   'P 1'
#
loop_
_entity.id
_entity.type
_entity.pdbx_description
1 polymer ?
#
loop_
_entity_poly.entity_id
_entity_poly.type
_entity_poly.pdbx_seq_one_letter_code
_entity_poly.pdbx_strand_id
1 'polypeptide(L)'
;MENNLRRTKIVCTVGPASANEETLYQMILAGMDVARFNFSHGSQEDHGKSIELVRKAAKRAGRRIGIMLDTRGPEIRLGRFSGGRVLLRTGDTFRLVSEEILGTAEAATVSHKGLYALVRPGSPVLLDDGNIQLEVLSARPGEVVTRVLNDGPISDRKKVSLPGAKLDLPAVDEKDASDIAFCAGLGVDFVAASFIRTAKDVEMVRQELAKNGSRARIIAKIESVQGVENLQEILSASDGLMVARGDLGVELPPEEIPIIQKKMIASAMTLGKPVITATQMLESMVSNPRPTRAEASDVANAILDGTDAVMLSGETASGKYPVEAVRFMARIARRTEEALDARVFLPRFDGPSVSDVTEAVSHAAVTAALDLNAKAIVTPSESGYTARMVARFRPRVPVYAVTPHDETCGWLTVVWGVQTMQEVISGDVSEKAMEVLMSRGLLKPGDLCVITKGVPFGVAGTTNVMEVRTAGKDPVPPTVRNH
;
A
#
# COMPACT_ATOMS: atom_id res chain seq x y z
N MET A 1 -3.16 -31.17 6.88
CA MET A 1 -3.08 -30.02 5.95
C MET A 1 -2.09 -29.05 6.55
N GLU A 2 -0.87 -29.02 6.01
CA GLU A 2 0.10 -27.99 6.37
C GLU A 2 -0.49 -26.63 6.03
N ASN A 3 -0.42 -25.72 6.99
CA ASN A 3 -0.98 -24.37 6.95
C ASN A 3 -0.18 -23.53 5.95
N ASN A 4 -0.41 -23.68 4.63
CA ASN A 4 0.21 -22.81 3.62
C ASN A 4 -0.59 -21.49 3.48
N LEU A 5 -0.76 -20.84 4.64
CA LEU A 5 -1.39 -19.54 4.78
C LEU A 5 -0.40 -18.47 4.32
N ARG A 6 -0.73 -17.82 3.20
CA ARG A 6 0.07 -16.73 2.65
C ARG A 6 0.10 -15.56 3.64
N ARG A 7 1.29 -15.00 3.87
CA ARG A 7 1.51 -13.90 4.83
C ARG A 7 1.49 -12.53 4.15
N THR A 8 2.24 -12.35 3.06
CA THR A 8 2.23 -11.13 2.25
C THR A 8 0.83 -10.89 1.69
N LYS A 9 0.36 -9.66 1.79
CA LYS A 9 -0.98 -9.26 1.34
C LYS A 9 -1.01 -8.89 -0.13
N ILE A 10 -2.18 -8.99 -0.76
CA ILE A 10 -2.36 -8.61 -2.16
C ILE A 10 -3.41 -7.51 -2.27
N VAL A 11 -2.98 -6.36 -2.77
CA VAL A 11 -3.84 -5.24 -3.16
C VAL A 11 -4.15 -5.38 -4.65
N CYS A 12 -5.44 -5.35 -5.02
CA CYS A 12 -5.85 -5.43 -6.42
C CYS A 12 -6.65 -4.19 -6.81
N THR A 13 -6.30 -3.58 -7.93
CA THR A 13 -7.07 -2.46 -8.47
C THR A 13 -8.32 -2.99 -9.17
N VAL A 14 -9.49 -2.48 -8.78
CA VAL A 14 -10.78 -2.80 -9.41
C VAL A 14 -10.99 -1.87 -10.60
N GLY A 15 -11.43 -2.44 -11.71
CA GLY A 15 -11.69 -1.70 -12.94
C GLY A 15 -12.56 -2.50 -13.92
N PRO A 16 -12.68 -2.07 -15.19
CA PRO A 16 -13.58 -2.69 -16.17
C PRO A 16 -13.45 -4.22 -16.31
N ALA A 17 -12.23 -4.77 -16.21
CA ALA A 17 -11.99 -6.21 -16.32
C ALA A 17 -12.46 -7.01 -15.09
N SER A 18 -12.59 -6.35 -13.94
CA SER A 18 -12.93 -6.97 -12.66
C SER A 18 -14.25 -6.48 -12.06
N ALA A 19 -14.94 -5.52 -12.67
CA ALA A 19 -16.18 -4.92 -12.17
C ALA A 19 -17.43 -5.82 -12.33
N ASN A 20 -17.34 -7.10 -11.96
CA ASN A 20 -18.47 -8.02 -11.84
C ASN A 20 -18.29 -8.97 -10.65
N GLU A 21 -19.40 -9.41 -10.06
CA GLU A 21 -19.39 -10.18 -8.81
C GLU A 21 -18.61 -11.50 -8.91
N GLU A 22 -18.75 -12.25 -10.01
CA GLU A 22 -18.09 -13.55 -10.14
C GLU A 22 -16.57 -13.38 -10.26
N THR A 23 -16.09 -12.41 -11.04
CA THR A 23 -14.66 -12.14 -11.16
C THR A 23 -14.07 -11.68 -9.83
N LEU A 24 -14.75 -10.78 -9.12
CA LEU A 24 -14.33 -10.34 -7.77
C LEU A 24 -14.30 -11.51 -6.79
N TYR A 25 -15.31 -12.38 -6.80
CA TYR A 25 -15.33 -13.57 -5.97
C TYR A 25 -14.14 -14.48 -6.25
N GLN A 26 -13.84 -14.74 -7.54
CA GLN A 26 -12.67 -15.53 -7.94
C GLN A 26 -11.34 -14.86 -7.56
N MET A 27 -11.23 -13.53 -7.66
CA MET A 27 -10.05 -12.78 -7.19
C MET A 27 -9.87 -12.90 -5.67
N ILE A 28 -10.95 -12.85 -4.89
CA ILE A 28 -10.92 -13.04 -3.44
C ILE A 28 -10.45 -14.46 -3.07
N LEU A 29 -10.93 -15.48 -3.79
CA LEU A 29 -10.47 -16.86 -3.60
C LEU A 29 -9.02 -17.07 -4.06
N ALA A 30 -8.60 -16.42 -5.15
CA ALA A 30 -7.22 -16.43 -5.62
C ALA A 30 -6.27 -15.73 -4.64
N GLY A 31 -6.81 -14.80 -3.85
CA GLY A 31 -6.17 -14.26 -2.66
C GLY A 31 -6.05 -12.74 -2.64
N MET A 32 -6.98 -11.99 -3.21
CA MET A 32 -7.10 -10.55 -2.92
C MET A 32 -7.35 -10.35 -1.41
N ASP A 33 -6.71 -9.32 -0.83
CA ASP A 33 -6.93 -8.90 0.56
C ASP A 33 -7.44 -7.45 0.66
N VAL A 34 -7.04 -6.60 -0.29
CA VAL A 34 -7.49 -5.20 -0.39
C VAL A 34 -7.92 -4.90 -1.82
N ALA A 35 -9.07 -4.25 -1.98
CA ALA A 35 -9.56 -3.70 -3.24
C ALA A 35 -9.24 -2.20 -3.31
N ARG A 36 -8.43 -1.83 -4.31
CA ARG A 36 -8.05 -0.45 -4.61
C ARG A 36 -8.96 0.15 -5.68
N PHE A 37 -9.40 1.38 -5.45
CA PHE A 37 -10.21 2.18 -6.37
C PHE A 37 -9.41 3.43 -6.75
N ASN A 38 -9.03 3.51 -8.03
CA ASN A 38 -8.21 4.61 -8.55
C ASN A 38 -9.09 5.77 -9.03
N PHE A 39 -9.11 6.88 -8.30
CA PHE A 39 -9.98 8.03 -8.59
C PHE A 39 -9.41 9.00 -9.63
N SER A 40 -8.25 8.70 -10.20
CA SER A 40 -7.77 9.30 -11.45
C SER A 40 -8.65 8.91 -12.65
N HIS A 41 -9.46 7.86 -12.52
CA HIS A 41 -10.39 7.37 -13.54
C HIS A 41 -11.75 7.04 -12.93
N GLY A 42 -12.80 6.96 -13.77
CA GLY A 42 -14.16 6.62 -13.34
C GLY A 42 -14.87 7.75 -12.59
N SER A 43 -16.18 7.60 -12.44
CA SER A 43 -17.00 8.50 -11.62
C SER A 43 -17.15 7.97 -10.20
N GLN A 44 -17.51 8.84 -9.25
CA GLN A 44 -17.86 8.43 -7.89
C GLN A 44 -18.99 7.38 -7.90
N GLU A 45 -19.97 7.51 -8.80
CA GLU A 45 -21.07 6.55 -8.95
C GLU A 45 -20.58 5.15 -9.33
N ASP A 46 -19.65 5.06 -10.30
CA ASP A 46 -19.09 3.78 -10.74
C ASP A 46 -18.27 3.11 -9.62
N HIS A 47 -17.50 3.91 -8.88
CA HIS A 47 -16.74 3.44 -7.72
C HIS A 47 -17.66 2.94 -6.61
N GLY A 48 -18.76 3.65 -6.32
CA GLY A 48 -19.77 3.24 -5.35
C GLY A 48 -20.36 1.86 -5.67
N LYS A 49 -20.81 1.65 -6.91
CA LYS A 49 -21.32 0.35 -7.38
C LYS A 49 -20.27 -0.75 -7.26
N SER A 50 -19.02 -0.44 -7.60
CA SER A 50 -17.92 -1.42 -7.55
C SER A 50 -17.56 -1.82 -6.11
N ILE A 51 -17.60 -0.88 -5.16
CA ILE A 51 -17.40 -1.14 -3.73
C ILE A 51 -18.49 -2.09 -3.20
N GLU A 52 -19.75 -1.89 -3.57
CA GLU A 52 -20.84 -2.78 -3.20
C GLU A 52 -20.65 -4.21 -3.72
N LEU A 53 -20.21 -4.36 -4.98
CA LEU A 53 -19.90 -5.66 -5.56
C LEU A 53 -18.76 -6.36 -4.83
N VAL A 54 -17.70 -5.64 -4.45
CA VAL A 54 -16.60 -6.19 -3.63
C VAL A 54 -17.12 -6.68 -2.29
N ARG A 55 -17.93 -5.89 -1.59
CA ARG A 55 -18.52 -6.29 -0.29
C ARG A 55 -19.41 -7.53 -0.42
N LYS A 56 -20.21 -7.62 -1.48
CA LYS A 56 -21.05 -8.79 -1.77
C LYS A 56 -20.21 -10.05 -2.03
N ALA A 57 -19.19 -9.94 -2.88
CA ALA A 57 -18.26 -11.02 -3.18
C ALA A 57 -17.47 -11.46 -1.93
N ALA A 58 -17.03 -10.50 -1.10
CA ALA A 58 -16.34 -10.73 0.16
C ALA A 58 -17.21 -11.50 1.16
N LYS A 59 -18.49 -11.10 1.30
CA LYS A 59 -19.47 -11.82 2.12
C LYS A 59 -19.68 -13.25 1.62
N ARG A 60 -19.84 -13.45 0.32
CA ARG A 60 -19.95 -14.79 -0.30
C ARG A 60 -18.71 -15.66 -0.04
N ALA A 61 -17.52 -15.05 -0.02
CA ALA A 61 -16.26 -15.74 0.25
C ALA A 61 -15.98 -15.97 1.75
N GLY A 62 -16.74 -15.34 2.65
CA GLY A 62 -16.46 -15.36 4.09
C GLY A 62 -15.13 -14.71 4.47
N ARG A 63 -14.65 -13.74 3.69
CA ARG A 63 -13.39 -13.02 3.92
C ARG A 63 -13.65 -11.52 4.05
N ARG A 64 -12.98 -10.85 5.01
CA ARG A 64 -12.93 -9.38 5.05
C ARG A 64 -11.92 -8.90 4.00
N ILE A 65 -12.35 -7.99 3.14
CA ILE A 65 -11.52 -7.34 2.13
C ILE A 65 -11.44 -5.86 2.47
N GLY A 66 -10.23 -5.31 2.56
CA GLY A 66 -10.01 -3.88 2.78
C GLY A 66 -10.43 -3.07 1.57
N ILE A 67 -10.99 -1.88 1.77
CA ILE A 67 -11.37 -0.94 0.72
C ILE A 67 -10.44 0.25 0.75
N MET A 68 -9.74 0.51 -0.35
CA MET A 68 -8.75 1.58 -0.46
C MET A 68 -9.16 2.57 -1.56
N LEU A 69 -9.41 3.81 -1.17
CA LEU A 69 -9.43 4.97 -2.07
C LEU A 69 -7.99 5.31 -2.44
N ASP A 70 -7.67 5.48 -3.73
CA ASP A 70 -6.41 6.08 -4.18
C ASP A 70 -6.73 7.43 -4.82
N THR A 71 -6.25 8.51 -4.18
CA THR A 71 -6.52 9.88 -4.61
C THR A 71 -5.76 10.19 -5.88
N ARG A 72 -6.24 11.14 -6.67
CA ARG A 72 -5.51 11.53 -7.88
C ARG A 72 -4.26 12.32 -7.52
N GLY A 73 -4.37 13.19 -6.51
CA GLY A 73 -3.28 14.06 -6.08
C GLY A 73 -3.04 15.24 -7.02
N PRO A 74 -2.18 16.17 -6.58
CA PRO A 74 -1.83 17.35 -7.35
C PRO A 74 -0.95 16.97 -8.56
N GLU A 75 -1.48 17.15 -9.77
CA GLU A 75 -0.75 16.85 -11.01
C GLU A 75 -0.68 18.07 -11.93
N ILE A 76 0.48 18.27 -12.56
CA ILE A 76 0.62 19.18 -13.69
C ILE A 76 0.26 18.42 -14.96
N ARG A 77 -0.58 19.01 -15.81
CA ARG A 77 -1.05 18.39 -17.05
C ARG A 77 -1.01 19.38 -18.20
N LEU A 78 -0.91 18.85 -19.40
CA LEU A 78 -1.10 19.61 -20.63
C LEU A 78 -2.58 19.92 -20.87
N GLY A 79 -2.83 20.91 -21.72
CA GLY A 79 -4.14 21.22 -22.28
C GLY A 79 -4.60 20.18 -23.31
N ARG A 80 -5.56 20.58 -24.14
CA ARG A 80 -6.01 19.81 -25.29
C ARG A 80 -5.21 20.19 -26.53
N PHE A 81 -5.01 19.24 -27.44
CA PHE A 81 -4.32 19.45 -28.70
C PHE A 81 -5.32 19.57 -29.87
N SER A 82 -4.94 20.34 -30.89
CA SER A 82 -5.65 20.35 -32.16
C SER A 82 -5.62 18.95 -32.77
N GLY A 83 -6.79 18.36 -33.03
CA GLY A 83 -6.91 16.97 -33.48
C GLY A 83 -6.66 15.91 -32.40
N GLY A 84 -6.54 16.30 -31.13
CA GLY A 84 -6.40 15.41 -29.96
C GLY A 84 -5.02 14.77 -29.75
N ARG A 85 -4.13 14.85 -30.75
CA ARG A 85 -2.75 14.37 -30.67
C ARG A 85 -1.83 15.06 -31.69
N VAL A 86 -0.56 15.21 -31.33
CA VAL A 86 0.51 15.68 -32.22
C VAL A 86 1.76 14.83 -32.03
N LEU A 87 2.71 14.92 -32.97
CA LEU A 87 4.02 14.27 -32.87
C LEU A 87 5.07 15.33 -32.59
N LEU A 88 5.79 15.20 -31.47
CA LEU A 88 6.96 16.00 -31.18
C LEU A 88 8.19 15.31 -31.77
N ARG A 89 9.11 16.07 -32.37
CA ARG A 89 10.34 15.55 -32.97
C ARG A 89 11.57 16.09 -32.27
N THR A 90 12.60 15.26 -32.12
CA THR A 90 13.87 15.63 -31.53
C THR A 90 14.47 16.86 -32.20
N GLY A 91 14.95 17.80 -31.39
CA GLY A 91 15.56 19.05 -31.82
C GLY A 91 14.57 20.21 -31.98
N ASP A 92 13.27 19.93 -32.10
CA ASP A 92 12.25 20.98 -32.23
C ASP A 92 12.13 21.79 -30.95
N THR A 93 11.74 23.06 -31.12
CA THR A 93 11.36 23.93 -30.01
C THR A 93 9.90 23.70 -29.66
N PHE A 94 9.61 23.38 -28.40
CA PHE A 94 8.26 23.24 -27.89
C PHE A 94 8.02 24.18 -26.70
N ARG A 95 6.91 24.91 -26.71
CA ARG A 95 6.59 25.92 -25.69
C ARG A 95 5.44 25.48 -24.79
N LEU A 96 5.69 25.48 -23.48
CA LEU A 96 4.66 25.28 -22.47
C LEU A 96 4.16 26.65 -22.03
N VAL A 97 2.90 26.96 -22.31
CA VAL A 97 2.32 28.29 -22.07
C VAL A 97 1.21 28.25 -21.01
N SER A 98 1.04 29.34 -20.27
CA SER A 98 -0.03 29.49 -19.28
C SER A 98 -1.37 29.93 -19.92
N GLU A 99 -1.34 30.41 -21.16
CA GLU A 99 -2.53 30.78 -21.94
C GLU A 99 -3.28 29.52 -22.39
N GLU A 100 -4.62 29.60 -22.38
CA GLU A 100 -5.49 28.51 -22.83
C GLU A 100 -5.56 28.50 -24.36
N ILE A 101 -4.84 27.57 -24.97
CA ILE A 101 -4.75 27.37 -26.42
C ILE A 101 -4.97 25.90 -26.74
N LEU A 102 -5.42 25.62 -27.97
CA LEU A 102 -5.33 24.26 -28.52
C LEU A 102 -3.88 23.99 -28.89
N GLY A 103 -3.28 23.02 -28.23
CA GLY A 103 -1.88 22.65 -28.42
C GLY A 103 -1.60 22.16 -29.85
N THR A 104 -0.40 22.44 -30.32
CA THR A 104 0.15 22.03 -31.61
C THR A 104 1.53 21.39 -31.41
N ALA A 105 2.28 21.12 -32.47
CA ALA A 105 3.66 20.63 -32.35
C ALA A 105 4.62 21.72 -31.81
N GLU A 106 4.22 22.98 -31.80
CA GLU A 106 5.04 24.13 -31.41
C GLU A 106 4.75 24.62 -29.97
N ALA A 107 3.51 24.49 -29.48
CA ALA A 107 3.15 24.95 -28.14
C ALA A 107 1.93 24.21 -27.57
N ALA A 108 1.83 24.13 -26.24
CA ALA A 108 0.63 23.66 -25.56
C ALA A 108 0.43 24.36 -24.21
N THR A 109 -0.83 24.48 -23.79
CA THR A 109 -1.18 24.95 -22.44
C THR A 109 -0.66 23.99 -21.38
N VAL A 110 -0.18 24.51 -20.27
CA VAL A 110 0.11 23.75 -19.05
C VAL A 110 -0.81 24.21 -17.91
N SER A 111 -1.36 23.26 -17.14
CA SER A 111 -2.32 23.55 -16.07
C SER A 111 -1.73 24.40 -14.94
N HIS A 112 -0.43 24.27 -14.69
CA HIS A 112 0.26 25.00 -13.64
C HIS A 112 0.86 26.32 -14.17
N LYS A 113 0.13 27.42 -13.97
CA LYS A 113 0.53 28.76 -14.46
C LYS A 113 1.87 29.26 -13.89
N GLY A 114 2.29 28.73 -12.75
CA GLY A 114 3.57 29.03 -12.09
C GLY A 114 4.77 28.20 -12.58
N LEU A 115 4.61 27.40 -13.65
CA LEU A 115 5.64 26.46 -14.13
C LEU A 115 7.03 27.10 -14.29
N TYR A 116 7.07 28.31 -14.83
CA TYR A 116 8.31 29.04 -15.10
C TYR A 116 9.16 29.31 -13.84
N ALA A 117 8.56 29.35 -12.66
CA ALA A 117 9.25 29.57 -11.39
C ALA A 117 9.88 28.29 -10.81
N LEU A 118 9.48 27.13 -11.33
CA LEU A 118 9.92 25.81 -10.85
C LEU A 118 11.09 25.25 -11.64
N VAL A 119 11.45 25.87 -12.76
CA VAL A 119 12.46 25.39 -13.70
C VAL A 119 13.46 26.49 -14.04
N ARG A 120 14.64 26.06 -14.50
CA ARG A 120 15.72 26.92 -15.00
C ARG A 120 16.28 26.35 -16.31
N PRO A 121 17.01 27.12 -17.14
CA PRO A 121 17.71 26.56 -18.30
C PRO A 121 18.50 25.29 -17.94
N GLY A 122 18.38 24.26 -18.77
CA GLY A 122 18.93 22.92 -18.56
C GLY A 122 18.08 21.99 -17.68
N SER A 123 16.97 22.45 -17.10
CA SER A 123 16.09 21.57 -16.31
C SER A 123 15.37 20.57 -17.22
N PRO A 124 15.22 19.30 -16.80
CA PRO A 124 14.40 18.34 -17.52
C PRO A 124 12.91 18.62 -17.29
N VAL A 125 12.11 18.46 -18.34
CA VAL A 125 10.65 18.39 -18.26
C VAL A 125 10.21 17.12 -18.96
N LEU A 126 9.47 16.27 -18.25
CA LEU A 126 9.03 14.98 -18.74
C LEU A 126 7.55 15.03 -19.07
N LEU A 127 7.16 14.58 -20.25
CA LEU A 127 5.77 14.45 -20.66
C LEU A 127 5.38 12.98 -20.75
N ASP A 128 4.11 12.70 -20.46
CA ASP A 128 3.51 11.37 -20.59
C ASP A 128 4.33 10.29 -19.87
N ASP A 129 4.49 10.47 -18.55
CA ASP A 129 5.21 9.53 -17.67
C ASP A 129 6.65 9.24 -18.12
N GLY A 130 7.32 10.25 -18.69
CA GLY A 130 8.71 10.16 -19.14
C GLY A 130 8.90 9.70 -20.58
N ASN A 131 7.83 9.40 -21.31
CA ASN A 131 7.91 8.97 -22.71
C ASN A 131 8.51 10.05 -23.64
N ILE A 132 8.36 11.33 -23.31
CA ILE A 132 8.99 12.43 -24.02
C ILE A 132 9.76 13.30 -23.04
N GLN A 133 11.03 13.53 -23.34
CA GLN A 133 11.91 14.38 -22.56
C GLN A 133 12.12 15.71 -23.27
N LEU A 134 12.01 16.78 -22.50
CA LEU A 134 12.29 18.14 -22.92
C LEU A 134 13.40 18.72 -22.05
N GLU A 135 14.22 19.57 -22.64
CA GLU A 135 15.21 20.38 -21.93
C GLU A 135 14.76 21.85 -21.94
N VAL A 136 14.65 22.48 -20.78
CA VAL A 136 14.31 23.91 -20.70
C VAL A 136 15.44 24.75 -21.30
N LEU A 137 15.11 25.58 -22.29
CA LEU A 137 16.02 26.57 -22.87
C LEU A 137 15.90 27.91 -22.15
N SER A 138 14.68 28.33 -21.84
CA SER A 138 14.41 29.56 -21.09
C SER A 138 13.04 29.48 -20.41
N ALA A 139 12.88 30.20 -19.31
CA ALA A 139 11.62 30.28 -18.57
C ALA A 139 11.33 31.73 -18.21
N ARG A 140 10.11 32.19 -18.50
CA ARG A 140 9.60 33.53 -18.19
C ARG A 140 8.15 33.45 -17.75
N PRO A 141 7.61 34.47 -17.04
CA PRO A 141 6.19 34.48 -16.68
C PRO A 141 5.29 34.19 -17.89
N GLY A 142 4.48 33.14 -17.78
CA GLY A 142 3.54 32.71 -18.82
C GLY A 142 4.08 31.74 -19.87
N GLU A 143 5.40 31.51 -19.95
CA GLU A 143 5.97 30.65 -20.99
C GLU A 143 7.30 29.99 -20.58
N VAL A 144 7.40 28.69 -20.84
CA VAL A 144 8.64 27.90 -20.76
C VAL A 144 8.97 27.37 -22.15
N VAL A 145 10.11 27.79 -22.68
CA VAL A 145 10.62 27.36 -23.99
C VAL A 145 11.54 26.17 -23.77
N THR A 146 11.30 25.08 -24.49
CA THR A 146 12.04 23.82 -24.34
C THR A 146 12.54 23.30 -25.67
N ARG A 147 13.52 22.40 -25.64
CA ARG A 147 13.97 21.57 -26.76
C ARG A 147 13.52 20.14 -26.55
N VAL A 148 12.93 19.52 -27.57
CA VAL A 148 12.54 18.11 -27.54
C VAL A 148 13.80 17.24 -27.68
N LEU A 149 13.99 16.27 -26.78
CA LEU A 149 15.16 15.40 -26.78
C LEU A 149 14.92 14.06 -27.47
N ASN A 150 13.68 13.57 -27.51
CA ASN A 150 13.30 12.35 -28.21
C ASN A 150 11.94 12.49 -28.91
N ASP A 151 11.80 11.79 -30.04
CA ASP A 151 10.52 11.71 -30.75
C ASP A 151 9.45 11.04 -29.89
N GLY A 152 8.21 11.53 -29.99
CA GLY A 152 7.08 10.85 -29.36
C GLY A 152 5.72 11.50 -29.63
N PRO A 153 4.63 10.71 -29.66
CA PRO A 153 3.29 11.24 -29.75
C PRO A 153 2.87 11.83 -28.40
N ILE A 154 2.26 13.01 -28.43
CA ILE A 154 1.64 13.63 -27.24
C ILE A 154 0.16 13.89 -27.52
N SER A 155 -0.68 13.67 -26.51
CA SER A 155 -2.13 13.81 -26.62
C SER A 155 -2.70 14.69 -25.50
N ASP A 156 -4.02 14.86 -25.51
CA ASP A 156 -4.74 15.65 -24.51
C ASP A 156 -4.41 15.24 -23.07
N ARG A 157 -4.27 16.25 -22.20
CA ARG A 157 -4.27 16.10 -20.73
C ARG A 157 -3.19 15.13 -20.19
N LYS A 158 -2.11 14.94 -20.95
CA LYS A 158 -0.96 14.16 -20.52
C LYS A 158 -0.22 14.85 -19.38
N LYS A 159 0.34 14.04 -18.49
CA LYS A 159 1.04 14.49 -17.28
C LYS A 159 2.36 15.17 -17.64
N VAL A 160 2.72 16.17 -16.86
CA VAL A 160 4.00 16.88 -16.92
C VAL A 160 4.69 16.66 -15.58
N SER A 161 5.89 16.09 -15.61
CA SER A 161 6.72 15.88 -14.43
C SER A 161 7.97 16.76 -14.49
N LEU A 162 8.43 17.21 -13.33
CA LEU A 162 9.55 18.14 -13.19
C LEU A 162 10.57 17.54 -12.22
N PRO A 163 11.42 16.60 -12.69
CA PRO A 163 12.36 15.90 -11.84
C PRO A 163 13.19 16.84 -10.96
N GLY A 164 13.09 16.65 -9.65
CA GLY A 164 13.85 17.41 -8.65
C GLY A 164 13.34 18.84 -8.38
N ALA A 165 12.22 19.25 -8.98
CA ALA A 165 11.58 20.52 -8.63
C ALA A 165 10.82 20.39 -7.30
N LYS A 166 10.95 21.41 -6.43
CA LYS A 166 10.14 21.51 -5.21
C LYS A 166 8.77 22.07 -5.58
N LEU A 167 7.81 21.17 -5.72
CA LEU A 167 6.43 21.53 -5.99
C LEU A 167 5.77 22.03 -4.71
N ASP A 168 5.19 23.24 -4.73
CA ASP A 168 4.32 23.77 -3.68
C ASP A 168 2.86 23.74 -4.15
N LEU A 169 2.37 22.52 -4.38
CA LEU A 169 0.97 22.25 -4.72
C LEU A 169 0.25 21.74 -3.48
N PRO A 170 -1.02 22.10 -3.22
CA PRO A 170 -1.75 21.52 -2.10
C PRO A 170 -1.88 20.00 -2.29
N ALA A 171 -1.66 19.24 -1.23
CA ALA A 171 -1.71 17.78 -1.26
C ALA A 171 -3.12 17.22 -1.53
N VAL A 172 -4.15 18.03 -1.26
CA VAL A 172 -5.56 17.72 -1.50
C VAL A 172 -6.13 18.85 -2.34
N ASP A 173 -6.50 18.55 -3.58
CA ASP A 173 -7.25 19.47 -4.43
C ASP A 173 -8.77 19.37 -4.20
N GLU A 174 -9.56 20.19 -4.89
CA GLU A 174 -11.03 20.19 -4.75
C GLU A 174 -11.66 18.84 -5.12
N LYS A 175 -11.08 18.14 -6.10
CA LYS A 175 -11.56 16.82 -6.52
C LYS A 175 -11.22 15.77 -5.47
N ASP A 176 -9.99 15.75 -4.97
CA ASP A 176 -9.57 14.83 -3.91
C ASP A 176 -10.41 15.04 -2.65
N ALA A 177 -10.70 16.30 -2.27
CA ALA A 177 -11.59 16.59 -1.14
C ALA A 177 -13.00 16.04 -1.36
N SER A 178 -13.56 16.20 -2.57
CA SER A 178 -14.86 15.63 -2.94
C SER A 178 -14.85 14.09 -2.89
N ASP A 179 -13.80 13.46 -3.40
CA ASP A 179 -13.66 12.01 -3.44
C ASP A 179 -13.47 11.40 -2.04
N ILE A 180 -12.72 12.09 -1.17
CA ILE A 180 -12.56 11.73 0.25
C ILE A 180 -13.90 11.81 0.96
N ALA A 181 -14.67 12.89 0.76
CA ALA A 181 -15.99 13.05 1.35
C ALA A 181 -16.97 11.97 0.90
N PHE A 182 -16.97 11.64 -0.39
CA PHE A 182 -17.77 10.54 -0.93
C PHE A 182 -17.40 9.19 -0.30
N CYS A 183 -16.10 8.86 -0.24
CA CYS A 183 -15.63 7.60 0.32
C CYS A 183 -15.80 7.50 1.83
N ALA A 184 -15.77 8.63 2.56
CA ALA A 184 -16.09 8.67 3.99
C ALA A 184 -17.52 8.14 4.24
N GLY A 185 -18.49 8.57 3.43
CA GLY A 185 -19.87 8.08 3.50
C GLY A 185 -20.03 6.59 3.19
N LEU A 186 -19.08 6.01 2.45
CA LEU A 186 -19.07 4.58 2.12
C LEU A 186 -18.35 3.72 3.17
N GLY A 187 -17.62 4.31 4.13
CA GLY A 187 -16.85 3.56 5.13
C GLY A 187 -15.65 2.81 4.51
N VAL A 188 -14.80 3.51 3.75
CA VAL A 188 -13.55 2.96 3.24
C VAL A 188 -12.52 2.78 4.38
N ASP A 189 -11.66 1.77 4.24
CA ASP A 189 -10.67 1.43 5.28
C ASP A 189 -9.39 2.26 5.15
N PHE A 190 -9.02 2.63 3.91
CA PHE A 190 -7.77 3.33 3.59
C PHE A 190 -7.97 4.47 2.59
N VAL A 191 -7.13 5.50 2.72
CA VAL A 191 -6.85 6.49 1.67
C VAL A 191 -5.37 6.41 1.33
N ALA A 192 -5.05 5.95 0.12
CA ALA A 192 -3.73 6.07 -0.48
C ALA A 192 -3.60 7.48 -1.08
N ALA A 193 -2.82 8.33 -0.42
CA ALA A 193 -2.69 9.73 -0.78
C ALA A 193 -1.52 9.93 -1.75
N SER A 194 -1.81 10.43 -2.94
CA SER A 194 -0.84 10.66 -4.03
C SER A 194 0.04 11.89 -3.80
N PHE A 195 1.26 11.87 -4.35
CA PHE A 195 2.26 12.93 -4.33
C PHE A 195 2.55 13.55 -2.96
N ILE A 196 2.56 12.71 -1.91
CA ILE A 196 2.95 13.15 -0.56
C ILE A 196 4.46 13.47 -0.56
N ARG A 197 4.80 14.69 -0.14
CA ARG A 197 6.17 15.23 -0.11
C ARG A 197 6.61 15.66 1.28
N THR A 198 5.68 15.94 2.19
CA THR A 198 5.96 16.42 3.54
C THR A 198 5.00 15.83 4.56
N ALA A 199 5.34 15.91 5.85
CA ALA A 199 4.38 15.57 6.93
C ALA A 199 3.11 16.44 6.86
N LYS A 200 3.25 17.72 6.49
CA LYS A 200 2.12 18.64 6.36
C LYS A 200 1.08 18.15 5.33
N ASP A 201 1.53 17.52 4.26
CA ASP A 201 0.64 16.95 3.23
C ASP A 201 -0.24 15.84 3.81
N VAL A 202 0.35 14.97 4.63
CA VAL A 202 -0.39 13.90 5.34
C VAL A 202 -1.42 14.52 6.30
N GLU A 203 -1.05 15.62 6.95
CA GLU A 203 -1.90 16.29 7.93
C GLU A 203 -3.11 16.94 7.24
N MET A 204 -2.94 17.46 6.03
CA MET A 204 -4.05 17.97 5.21
C MET A 204 -5.05 16.87 4.87
N VAL A 205 -4.58 15.69 4.44
CA VAL A 205 -5.44 14.52 4.17
C VAL A 205 -6.16 14.09 5.45
N ARG A 206 -5.46 14.07 6.59
CA ARG A 206 -6.03 13.72 7.90
C ARG A 206 -7.12 14.70 8.34
N GLN A 207 -6.92 15.99 8.12
CA GLN A 207 -7.91 17.03 8.40
C GLN A 207 -9.16 16.86 7.53
N GLU A 208 -9.01 16.57 6.23
CA GLU A 208 -10.16 16.36 5.35
C GLU A 208 -10.93 15.08 5.73
N LEU A 209 -10.23 14.00 6.11
CA LEU A 209 -10.88 12.80 6.65
C LEU A 209 -11.66 13.10 7.93
N ALA A 210 -11.06 13.81 8.89
CA ALA A 210 -11.68 14.16 10.16
C ALA A 210 -12.93 15.05 9.97
N LYS A 211 -12.86 16.03 9.05
CA LYS A 211 -13.97 16.90 8.68
C LYS A 211 -15.17 16.11 8.15
N ASN A 212 -14.93 15.00 7.48
CA ASN A 212 -15.97 14.10 6.96
C ASN A 212 -16.31 12.93 7.91
N GLY A 213 -15.82 12.95 9.16
CA GLY A 213 -16.08 11.91 10.16
C GLY A 213 -15.44 10.54 9.84
N SER A 214 -14.51 10.49 8.89
CA SER A 214 -13.86 9.25 8.47
C SER A 214 -12.68 8.91 9.37
N ARG A 215 -12.52 7.61 9.64
CA ARG A 215 -11.37 7.04 10.35
C ARG A 215 -10.44 6.23 9.45
N ALA A 216 -10.58 6.36 8.13
CA ALA A 216 -9.72 5.68 7.18
C ALA A 216 -8.23 5.95 7.46
N ARG A 217 -7.39 4.93 7.28
CA ARG A 217 -5.94 5.04 7.50
C ARG A 217 -5.25 5.62 6.27
N ILE A 218 -4.28 6.50 6.49
CA ILE A 218 -3.57 7.17 5.40
C ILE A 218 -2.34 6.36 5.01
N ILE A 219 -2.31 5.89 3.76
CA ILE A 219 -1.15 5.30 3.13
C ILE A 219 -0.48 6.39 2.27
N ALA A 220 0.68 6.89 2.70
CA ALA A 220 1.39 7.92 1.95
C ALA A 220 2.07 7.29 0.72
N LYS A 221 1.76 7.78 -0.48
CA LYS A 221 2.42 7.34 -1.72
C LYS A 221 3.67 8.20 -1.96
N ILE A 222 4.83 7.56 -1.98
CA ILE A 222 6.10 8.24 -2.24
C ILE A 222 6.40 8.12 -3.73
N GLU A 223 6.27 9.25 -4.41
CA GLU A 223 6.27 9.38 -5.87
C GLU A 223 7.27 10.43 -6.36
N SER A 224 7.99 11.09 -5.46
CA SER A 224 8.89 12.21 -5.77
C SER A 224 10.18 12.15 -4.97
N VAL A 225 11.22 12.82 -5.47
CA VAL A 225 12.52 12.97 -4.79
C VAL A 225 12.33 13.59 -3.40
N GLN A 226 11.53 14.65 -3.30
CA GLN A 226 11.24 15.32 -2.03
C GLN A 226 10.57 14.38 -1.02
N GLY A 227 9.65 13.52 -1.47
CA GLY A 227 9.03 12.51 -0.60
C GLY A 227 10.04 11.47 -0.08
N VAL A 228 11.04 11.10 -0.90
CA VAL A 228 12.14 10.22 -0.47
C VAL A 228 13.04 10.91 0.56
N GLU A 229 13.40 12.18 0.33
CA GLU A 229 14.22 12.97 1.27
C GLU A 229 13.53 13.16 2.63
N ASN A 230 12.22 13.40 2.62
CA ASN A 230 11.39 13.63 3.81
C ASN A 230 10.75 12.36 4.38
N LEU A 231 11.23 11.18 3.98
CA LEU A 231 10.60 9.90 4.30
C LEU A 231 10.30 9.72 5.80
N GLN A 232 11.22 10.13 6.70
CA GLN A 232 11.06 9.90 8.14
C GLN A 232 9.92 10.73 8.75
N GLU A 233 9.78 12.01 8.36
CA GLU A 233 8.69 12.85 8.85
C GLU A 233 7.34 12.40 8.27
N ILE A 234 7.29 12.05 6.98
CA ILE A 234 6.10 11.52 6.32
C ILE A 234 5.67 10.20 6.97
N LEU A 235 6.63 9.30 7.20
CA LEU A 235 6.35 8.03 7.87
C LEU A 235 5.82 8.30 9.26
N SER A 236 6.40 9.22 10.05
CA SER A 236 5.92 9.54 11.40
C SER A 236 4.46 10.01 11.41
N ALA A 237 4.09 10.85 10.45
CA ALA A 237 2.74 11.42 10.28
C ALA A 237 1.69 10.45 9.69
N SER A 238 2.11 9.48 8.87
CA SER A 238 1.22 8.56 8.14
C SER A 238 0.86 7.29 8.91
N ASP A 239 -0.15 6.55 8.44
CA ASP A 239 -0.53 5.26 9.01
C ASP A 239 0.13 4.06 8.29
N GLY A 240 0.66 4.29 7.09
CA GLY A 240 1.38 3.33 6.26
C GLY A 240 2.02 4.00 5.04
N LEU A 241 2.70 3.21 4.23
CA LEU A 241 3.49 3.69 3.08
C LEU A 241 3.14 2.91 1.81
N MET A 242 3.17 3.56 0.66
CA MET A 242 3.18 2.92 -0.65
C MET A 242 4.41 3.37 -1.44
N VAL A 243 5.19 2.39 -1.90
CA VAL A 243 6.33 2.57 -2.80
C VAL A 243 5.80 2.53 -4.24
N ALA A 244 5.54 3.71 -4.82
CA ALA A 244 4.96 3.86 -6.15
C ALA A 244 6.05 3.98 -7.22
N ARG A 245 6.55 2.82 -7.68
CA ARG A 245 7.77 2.71 -8.48
C ARG A 245 7.67 3.32 -9.87
N GLY A 246 6.48 3.28 -10.48
CA GLY A 246 6.20 3.88 -11.78
C GLY A 246 6.40 5.39 -11.73
N ASP A 247 5.65 6.09 -10.87
CA ASP A 247 5.76 7.53 -10.71
C ASP A 247 7.15 7.94 -10.19
N LEU A 248 7.71 7.21 -9.22
CA LEU A 248 9.03 7.50 -8.69
C LEU A 248 10.14 7.30 -9.75
N GLY A 249 9.99 6.32 -10.64
CA GLY A 249 10.90 6.07 -11.76
C GLY A 249 10.86 7.12 -12.88
N VAL A 250 9.85 8.00 -12.87
CA VAL A 250 9.84 9.22 -13.71
C VAL A 250 10.71 10.30 -13.09
N GLU A 251 10.79 10.37 -11.75
CA GLU A 251 11.52 11.41 -11.02
C GLU A 251 12.99 11.05 -10.76
N LEU A 252 13.33 9.76 -10.74
CA LEU A 252 14.65 9.25 -10.41
C LEU A 252 15.16 8.23 -11.44
N PRO A 253 16.50 8.09 -11.59
CA PRO A 253 17.08 7.05 -12.44
C PRO A 253 16.57 5.65 -12.04
N PRO A 254 16.18 4.79 -13.00
CA PRO A 254 15.67 3.45 -12.73
C PRO A 254 16.59 2.58 -11.88
N GLU A 255 17.91 2.74 -12.00
CA GLU A 255 18.93 2.03 -11.23
C GLU A 255 18.94 2.37 -9.73
N GLU A 256 18.42 3.54 -9.33
CA GLU A 256 18.31 3.95 -7.92
C GLU A 256 17.05 3.39 -7.24
N ILE A 257 16.00 3.09 -8.01
CA ILE A 257 14.69 2.66 -7.49
C ILE A 257 14.78 1.42 -6.58
N PRO A 258 15.52 0.35 -6.92
CA PRO A 258 15.63 -0.82 -6.05
C PRO A 258 16.27 -0.51 -4.69
N ILE A 259 17.24 0.41 -4.65
CA ILE A 259 17.94 0.80 -3.41
C ILE A 259 16.99 1.61 -2.52
N ILE A 260 16.27 2.56 -3.12
CA ILE A 260 15.32 3.42 -2.42
C ILE A 260 14.13 2.61 -1.90
N GLN A 261 13.60 1.66 -2.69
CA GLN A 261 12.58 0.71 -2.25
C GLN A 261 12.98 0.00 -0.95
N LYS A 262 14.18 -0.60 -0.91
CA LYS A 262 14.69 -1.31 0.27
C LYS A 262 14.73 -0.41 1.50
N LYS A 263 15.25 0.81 1.35
CA LYS A 263 15.31 1.82 2.43
C LYS A 263 13.91 2.20 2.94
N MET A 264 12.96 2.39 2.04
CA MET A 264 11.56 2.72 2.39
C MET A 264 10.87 1.59 3.14
N ILE A 265 10.98 0.36 2.64
CA ILE A 265 10.40 -0.83 3.29
C ILE A 265 11.01 -1.03 4.68
N ALA A 266 12.33 -0.96 4.81
CA ALA A 266 13.01 -1.11 6.10
C ALA A 266 12.61 -0.04 7.12
N SER A 267 12.45 1.22 6.66
CA SER A 267 12.01 2.34 7.52
C SER A 267 10.58 2.13 8.02
N ALA A 268 9.66 1.75 7.14
CA ALA A 268 8.27 1.47 7.52
C ALA A 268 8.17 0.27 8.48
N MET A 269 8.91 -0.81 8.19
CA MET A 269 8.96 -2.02 9.02
C MET A 269 9.51 -1.72 10.43
N THR A 270 10.56 -0.92 10.55
CA THR A 270 11.11 -0.49 11.85
C THR A 270 10.05 0.18 12.71
N LEU A 271 9.25 1.07 12.11
CA LEU A 271 8.15 1.76 12.78
C LEU A 271 6.86 0.92 12.90
N GLY A 272 6.87 -0.32 12.40
CA GLY A 272 5.71 -1.21 12.32
C GLY A 272 4.52 -0.59 11.59
N LYS A 273 4.79 0.22 10.56
CA LYS A 273 3.81 0.77 9.64
C LYS A 273 3.74 -0.12 8.40
N PRO A 274 2.55 -0.53 7.93
CA PRO A 274 2.42 -1.37 6.75
C PRO A 274 2.96 -0.66 5.52
N VAL A 275 3.69 -1.41 4.68
CA VAL A 275 4.22 -0.92 3.41
C VAL A 275 3.69 -1.73 2.23
N ILE A 276 3.31 -1.04 1.17
CA ILE A 276 2.81 -1.62 -0.08
C ILE A 276 3.82 -1.35 -1.19
N THR A 277 4.29 -2.39 -1.86
CA THR A 277 5.10 -2.24 -3.08
C THR A 277 4.18 -2.25 -4.30
N ALA A 278 4.20 -1.17 -5.08
CA ALA A 278 3.20 -0.89 -6.11
C ALA A 278 3.81 -0.64 -7.49
N THR A 279 2.98 -0.84 -8.52
CA THR A 279 3.23 -0.65 -9.97
C THR A 279 4.32 -1.56 -10.54
N GLN A 280 4.25 -1.89 -11.84
CA GLN A 280 5.27 -2.70 -12.55
C GLN A 280 5.56 -4.06 -11.89
N MET A 281 4.56 -4.67 -11.23
CA MET A 281 4.77 -5.95 -10.54
C MET A 281 4.65 -7.12 -11.51
N LEU A 282 3.50 -7.28 -12.17
CA LEU A 282 3.25 -8.33 -13.17
C LEU A 282 2.68 -7.71 -14.46
N GLU A 283 3.18 -6.55 -14.87
CA GLU A 283 2.63 -5.70 -15.95
C GLU A 283 2.35 -6.47 -17.25
N SER A 284 3.23 -7.40 -17.64
CA SER A 284 3.04 -8.23 -18.83
C SER A 284 1.75 -9.05 -18.80
N MET A 285 1.21 -9.33 -17.61
CA MET A 285 -0.05 -10.05 -17.41
C MET A 285 -1.31 -9.25 -17.75
N VAL A 286 -1.19 -7.95 -18.03
CA VAL A 286 -2.26 -7.18 -18.67
C VAL A 286 -2.67 -7.84 -19.99
N SER A 287 -1.69 -8.32 -20.76
CA SER A 287 -1.90 -8.89 -22.08
C SER A 287 -1.60 -10.40 -22.18
N ASN A 288 -0.84 -10.96 -21.22
CA ASN A 288 -0.38 -12.34 -21.25
C ASN A 288 -0.91 -13.17 -20.05
N PRO A 289 -1.13 -14.49 -20.20
CA PRO A 289 -1.62 -15.33 -19.11
C PRO A 289 -0.54 -15.73 -18.09
N ARG A 290 0.73 -15.34 -18.31
CA ARG A 290 1.87 -15.62 -17.42
C ARG A 290 2.83 -14.42 -17.40
N PRO A 291 3.46 -14.14 -16.26
CA PRO A 291 4.45 -13.08 -16.17
C PRO A 291 5.79 -13.53 -16.75
N THR A 292 6.67 -12.56 -16.97
CA THR A 292 8.08 -12.81 -17.27
C THR A 292 8.83 -13.32 -16.05
N ARG A 293 10.03 -13.87 -16.26
CA ARG A 293 10.92 -14.27 -15.14
C ARG A 293 11.41 -13.06 -14.34
N ALA A 294 11.61 -11.92 -15.01
CA ALA A 294 12.05 -10.69 -14.37
C ALA A 294 10.99 -10.16 -13.40
N GLU A 295 9.73 -10.09 -13.83
CA GLU A 295 8.59 -9.71 -12.98
C GLU A 295 8.41 -10.65 -11.79
N ALA A 296 8.49 -11.97 -12.01
CA ALA A 296 8.42 -12.93 -10.91
C ALA A 296 9.56 -12.73 -9.89
N SER A 297 10.77 -12.43 -10.36
CA SER A 297 11.91 -12.10 -9.50
C SER A 297 11.72 -10.79 -8.75
N ASP A 298 11.13 -9.78 -9.39
CA ASP A 298 10.89 -8.48 -8.79
C ASP A 298 9.86 -8.56 -7.65
N VAL A 299 8.74 -9.26 -7.87
CA VAL A 299 7.77 -9.57 -6.82
C VAL A 299 8.43 -10.32 -5.66
N ALA A 300 9.27 -11.32 -5.95
CA ALA A 300 9.96 -12.06 -4.90
C ALA A 300 10.93 -11.17 -4.11
N ASN A 301 11.66 -10.27 -4.77
CA ASN A 301 12.56 -9.33 -4.11
C ASN A 301 11.81 -8.34 -3.22
N ALA A 302 10.65 -7.81 -3.64
CA ALA A 302 9.83 -6.95 -2.78
C ALA A 302 9.41 -7.67 -1.47
N ILE A 303 9.13 -8.97 -1.54
CA ILE A 303 8.80 -9.79 -0.37
C ILE A 303 10.02 -10.05 0.50
N LEU A 304 11.18 -10.33 -0.11
CA LEU A 304 12.46 -10.50 0.60
C LEU A 304 12.94 -9.19 1.26
N ASP A 305 12.60 -8.05 0.68
CA ASP A 305 12.83 -6.73 1.29
C ASP A 305 11.97 -6.51 2.54
N GLY A 306 10.91 -7.31 2.70
CA GLY A 306 10.02 -7.27 3.85
C GLY A 306 8.74 -6.49 3.62
N THR A 307 8.23 -6.38 2.38
CA THR A 307 6.96 -5.67 2.12
C THR A 307 5.77 -6.35 2.81
N ASP A 308 4.82 -5.57 3.33
CA ASP A 308 3.59 -6.12 3.91
C ASP A 308 2.62 -6.57 2.81
N ALA A 309 2.55 -5.80 1.72
CA ALA A 309 1.66 -6.07 0.61
C ALA A 309 2.30 -5.79 -0.76
N VAL A 310 1.86 -6.53 -1.75
CA VAL A 310 2.17 -6.33 -3.17
C VAL A 310 0.91 -5.91 -3.92
N MET A 311 1.03 -5.01 -4.89
CA MET A 311 -0.12 -4.42 -5.57
C MET A 311 -0.16 -4.72 -7.07
N LEU A 312 -1.34 -5.12 -7.55
CA LEU A 312 -1.69 -5.22 -8.97
C LEU A 312 -2.48 -3.97 -9.41
N SER A 313 -2.04 -3.35 -10.49
CA SER A 313 -2.57 -2.13 -11.07
C SER A 313 -3.41 -2.44 -12.31
N GLY A 314 -2.86 -2.27 -13.51
CA GLY A 314 -3.57 -2.53 -14.77
C GLY A 314 -3.92 -4.01 -14.93
N GLU A 315 -3.11 -4.90 -14.36
CA GLU A 315 -3.26 -6.36 -14.46
C GLU A 315 -4.66 -6.84 -14.05
N THR A 316 -5.23 -6.23 -13.00
CA THR A 316 -6.56 -6.56 -12.46
C THR A 316 -7.65 -5.55 -12.85
N ALA A 317 -7.28 -4.32 -13.20
CA ALA A 317 -8.23 -3.28 -13.51
C ALA A 317 -8.74 -3.38 -14.97
N SER A 318 -7.83 -3.56 -15.92
CA SER A 318 -8.12 -3.56 -17.36
C SER A 318 -7.48 -4.72 -18.13
N GLY A 319 -6.70 -5.57 -17.43
CA GLY A 319 -6.03 -6.72 -18.01
C GLY A 319 -6.97 -7.84 -18.45
N LYS A 320 -6.48 -8.67 -19.39
CA LYS A 320 -7.23 -9.83 -19.92
C LYS A 320 -7.33 -11.00 -18.93
N TYR A 321 -6.46 -11.04 -17.93
CA TYR A 321 -6.31 -12.18 -17.01
C TYR A 321 -6.29 -11.75 -15.53
N PRO A 322 -7.33 -11.05 -15.04
CA PRO A 322 -7.32 -10.46 -13.70
C PRO A 322 -7.23 -11.53 -12.59
N VAL A 323 -7.94 -12.65 -12.72
CA VAL A 323 -7.92 -13.72 -11.71
C VAL A 323 -6.57 -14.46 -11.72
N GLU A 324 -6.01 -14.72 -12.91
CA GLU A 324 -4.72 -15.37 -13.08
C GLU A 324 -3.59 -14.53 -12.52
N ALA A 325 -3.63 -13.21 -12.69
CA ALA A 325 -2.65 -12.28 -12.13
C ALA A 325 -2.61 -12.38 -10.59
N VAL A 326 -3.79 -12.34 -9.94
CA VAL A 326 -3.89 -12.53 -8.48
C VAL A 326 -3.37 -13.91 -8.07
N ARG A 327 -3.74 -14.95 -8.80
CA ARG A 327 -3.32 -16.33 -8.52
C ARG A 327 -1.80 -16.50 -8.67
N PHE A 328 -1.18 -15.88 -9.67
CA PHE A 328 0.27 -15.91 -9.86
C PHE A 328 1.00 -15.12 -8.78
N MET A 329 0.53 -13.92 -8.45
CA MET A 329 1.06 -13.12 -7.34
C MET A 329 1.04 -13.92 -6.03
N ALA A 330 -0.08 -14.59 -5.72
CA ALA A 330 -0.20 -15.44 -4.53
C ALA A 330 0.74 -16.65 -4.54
N ARG A 331 1.01 -17.24 -5.71
CA ARG A 331 1.96 -18.36 -5.86
C ARG A 331 3.40 -17.92 -5.62
N ILE A 332 3.80 -16.77 -6.18
CA ILE A 332 5.13 -16.20 -5.93
C ILE A 332 5.30 -15.92 -4.45
N ALA A 333 4.30 -15.26 -3.83
CA ALA A 333 4.35 -14.93 -2.41
C ALA A 333 4.55 -16.16 -1.52
N ARG A 334 3.71 -17.20 -1.66
CA ARG A 334 3.86 -18.45 -0.89
C ARG A 334 5.24 -19.09 -1.09
N ARG A 335 5.71 -19.15 -2.34
CA ARG A 335 7.01 -19.78 -2.63
C ARG A 335 8.18 -19.01 -2.02
N THR A 336 8.13 -17.68 -2.05
CA THR A 336 9.15 -16.83 -1.43
C THR A 336 9.09 -16.94 0.09
N GLU A 337 7.88 -16.99 0.67
CA GLU A 337 7.65 -17.17 2.12
C GLU A 337 8.15 -18.49 2.70
N GLU A 338 8.17 -19.57 1.90
CA GLU A 338 8.78 -20.85 2.28
C GLU A 338 10.30 -20.74 2.45
N ALA A 339 10.95 -19.86 1.68
CA ALA A 339 12.39 -19.62 1.72
C ALA A 339 12.81 -18.55 2.74
N LEU A 340 11.85 -17.76 3.25
CA LEU A 340 12.11 -16.71 4.25
C LEU A 340 12.56 -17.32 5.58
N ASP A 341 13.79 -17.01 6.02
CA ASP A 341 14.22 -17.25 7.39
C ASP A 341 13.82 -16.04 8.25
N ALA A 342 12.83 -16.23 9.13
CA ALA A 342 12.35 -15.17 10.02
C ALA A 342 13.45 -14.64 10.95
N ARG A 343 14.51 -15.41 11.21
CA ARG A 343 15.66 -14.94 11.99
C ARG A 343 16.44 -13.84 11.29
N VAL A 344 16.27 -13.67 9.97
CA VAL A 344 16.85 -12.55 9.21
C VAL A 344 16.16 -11.22 9.56
N PHE A 345 14.87 -11.27 9.91
CA PHE A 345 14.06 -10.08 10.26
C PHE A 345 13.95 -9.83 11.76
N LEU A 346 14.54 -10.70 12.58
CA LEU A 346 14.83 -10.42 13.98
C LEU A 346 16.21 -9.75 14.01
N PRO A 347 16.31 -8.40 13.93
CA PRO A 347 17.60 -7.77 14.11
C PRO A 347 18.18 -8.21 15.45
N ARG A 348 19.46 -8.57 15.47
CA ARG A 348 20.23 -8.52 16.72
C ARG A 348 20.17 -7.06 17.16
N PHE A 349 19.79 -6.81 18.41
CA PHE A 349 19.78 -5.48 19.01
C PHE A 349 21.22 -4.93 19.10
N ASP A 350 21.79 -4.53 17.97
CA ASP A 350 23.13 -3.97 17.86
C ASP A 350 23.02 -2.44 17.82
N GLY A 351 22.44 -1.85 18.88
CA GLY A 351 22.36 -0.39 19.04
C GLY A 351 21.47 0.04 20.22
N PRO A 352 21.70 1.24 20.81
CA PRO A 352 20.88 1.76 21.89
C PRO A 352 19.55 2.28 21.32
N SER A 353 18.61 1.38 21.02
CA SER A 353 17.23 1.78 20.73
C SER A 353 16.50 2.00 22.05
N VAL A 354 15.88 3.18 22.19
CA VAL A 354 14.84 3.41 23.21
C VAL A 354 13.72 2.41 22.91
N SER A 355 13.73 1.26 23.59
CA SER A 355 12.74 0.21 23.39
C SER A 355 11.44 0.61 24.07
N ASP A 356 10.39 0.82 23.28
CA ASP A 356 9.03 0.89 23.82
C ASP A 356 8.68 -0.49 24.43
N VAL A 357 7.95 -0.51 25.54
CA VAL A 357 7.49 -1.74 26.21
C VAL A 357 6.78 -2.65 25.21
N THR A 358 5.96 -2.07 24.33
CA THR A 358 5.27 -2.82 23.28
C THR A 358 6.23 -3.55 22.35
N GLU A 359 7.32 -2.90 21.96
CA GLU A 359 8.32 -3.48 21.07
C GLU A 359 9.05 -4.65 21.74
N ALA A 360 9.47 -4.48 22.99
CA ALA A 360 10.15 -5.53 23.74
C ALA A 360 9.25 -6.76 23.95
N VAL A 361 7.98 -6.54 24.33
CA VAL A 361 7.00 -7.62 24.52
C VAL A 361 6.66 -8.31 23.20
N SER A 362 6.51 -7.56 22.11
CA SER A 362 6.23 -8.14 20.79
C SER A 362 7.41 -8.98 20.28
N HIS A 363 8.64 -8.51 20.48
CA HIS A 363 9.85 -9.27 20.16
C HIS A 363 9.94 -10.57 20.97
N ALA A 364 9.71 -10.48 22.29
CA ALA A 364 9.68 -11.65 23.16
C ALA A 364 8.61 -12.65 22.73
N ALA A 365 7.42 -12.18 22.35
CA ALA A 365 6.32 -13.03 21.88
C ALA A 365 6.68 -13.79 20.60
N VAL A 366 7.31 -13.13 19.63
CA VAL A 366 7.76 -13.78 18.39
C VAL A 366 8.86 -14.79 18.67
N THR A 367 9.82 -14.45 19.53
CA THR A 367 10.93 -15.35 19.91
C THR A 367 10.40 -16.59 20.62
N ALA A 368 9.55 -16.41 21.64
CA ALA A 368 8.92 -17.51 22.36
C ALA A 368 8.08 -18.40 21.43
N ALA A 369 7.35 -17.82 20.48
CA ALA A 369 6.55 -18.58 19.53
C ALA A 369 7.43 -19.48 18.62
N LEU A 370 8.60 -19.00 18.22
CA LEU A 370 9.55 -19.76 17.43
C LEU A 370 10.19 -20.88 18.27
N ASP A 371 10.71 -20.56 19.45
CA ASP A 371 11.41 -21.51 20.32
C ASP A 371 10.49 -22.65 20.78
N LEU A 372 9.23 -22.32 21.07
CA LEU A 372 8.24 -23.27 21.55
C LEU A 372 7.51 -24.01 20.41
N ASN A 373 7.83 -23.71 19.15
CA ASN A 373 7.07 -24.18 17.97
C ASN A 373 5.56 -23.97 18.15
N ALA A 374 5.18 -22.77 18.63
CA ALA A 374 3.79 -22.44 18.88
C ALA A 374 2.97 -22.52 17.60
N LYS A 375 1.69 -22.90 17.72
CA LYS A 375 0.76 -23.00 16.61
C LYS A 375 0.42 -21.65 16.01
N ALA A 376 0.36 -20.60 16.84
CA ALA A 376 -0.01 -19.25 16.46
C ALA A 376 0.42 -18.22 17.50
N ILE A 377 0.48 -16.96 17.06
CA ILE A 377 0.46 -15.79 17.95
C ILE A 377 -0.94 -15.20 17.91
N VAL A 378 -1.54 -14.97 19.08
CA VAL A 378 -2.88 -14.38 19.22
C VAL A 378 -2.75 -12.99 19.83
N THR A 379 -3.33 -12.00 19.18
CA THR A 379 -3.28 -10.59 19.59
C THR A 379 -4.68 -10.03 19.78
N PRO A 380 -5.30 -10.19 20.96
CA PRO A 380 -6.51 -9.46 21.28
C PRO A 380 -6.20 -7.95 21.26
N SER A 381 -6.90 -7.18 20.42
CA SER A 381 -6.51 -5.79 20.16
C SER A 381 -7.69 -4.90 19.85
N GLU A 382 -7.70 -3.69 20.42
CA GLU A 382 -8.68 -2.65 20.11
C GLU A 382 -8.35 -1.97 18.76
N SER A 383 -7.12 -1.48 18.60
CA SER A 383 -6.70 -0.66 17.45
C SER A 383 -5.84 -1.42 16.41
N GLY A 384 -5.54 -2.69 16.68
CA GLY A 384 -4.63 -3.50 15.87
C GLY A 384 -3.14 -3.17 16.04
N TYR A 385 -2.78 -2.24 16.92
CA TYR A 385 -1.38 -1.84 17.14
C TYR A 385 -0.49 -3.04 17.51
N THR A 386 -0.92 -3.86 18.47
CA THR A 386 -0.21 -5.08 18.88
C THR A 386 0.03 -6.04 17.72
N ALA A 387 -0.98 -6.27 16.87
CA ALA A 387 -0.87 -7.14 15.71
C ALA A 387 0.20 -6.64 14.73
N ARG A 388 0.29 -5.32 14.51
CA ARG A 388 1.34 -4.70 13.67
C ARG A 388 2.73 -4.85 14.27
N MET A 389 2.86 -4.60 15.57
CA MET A 389 4.14 -4.69 16.27
C MET A 389 4.69 -6.12 16.32
N VAL A 390 3.81 -7.13 16.38
CA VAL A 390 4.19 -8.53 16.18
C VAL A 390 4.56 -8.81 14.72
N ALA A 391 3.72 -8.37 13.78
CA ALA A 391 3.88 -8.66 12.35
C ALA A 391 5.16 -8.09 11.74
N ARG A 392 5.68 -6.96 12.27
CA ARG A 392 6.91 -6.34 11.76
C ARG A 392 8.16 -7.22 11.92
N PHE A 393 8.15 -8.14 12.88
CA PHE A 393 9.21 -9.14 13.07
C PHE A 393 9.08 -10.37 12.17
N ARG A 394 8.09 -10.36 11.26
CA ARG A 394 7.83 -11.40 10.25
C ARG A 394 7.80 -12.84 10.84
N PRO A 395 7.00 -13.12 11.90
CA PRO A 395 6.92 -14.45 12.50
C PRO A 395 6.50 -15.53 11.50
N ARG A 396 7.12 -16.72 11.57
CA ARG A 396 6.73 -17.87 10.74
C ARG A 396 5.34 -18.41 11.11
N VAL A 397 4.94 -18.23 12.36
CA VAL A 397 3.63 -18.70 12.83
C VAL A 397 2.53 -17.71 12.43
N PRO A 398 1.30 -18.19 12.15
CA PRO A 398 0.16 -17.32 11.88
C PRO A 398 -0.08 -16.32 13.03
N VAL A 399 -0.45 -15.09 12.68
CA VAL A 399 -0.84 -14.05 13.64
C VAL A 399 -2.34 -13.83 13.54
N TYR A 400 -3.06 -13.99 14.65
CA TYR A 400 -4.49 -13.81 14.72
C TYR A 400 -4.86 -12.60 15.58
N ALA A 401 -5.46 -11.59 14.95
CA ALA A 401 -5.95 -10.41 15.64
C ALA A 401 -7.46 -10.54 15.92
N VAL A 402 -7.83 -10.63 17.20
CA VAL A 402 -9.23 -10.65 17.61
C VAL A 402 -9.61 -9.29 18.16
N THR A 403 -10.65 -8.68 17.61
CA THR A 403 -11.02 -7.29 17.89
C THR A 403 -12.54 -7.10 17.83
N PRO A 404 -13.14 -6.24 18.66
CA PRO A 404 -14.57 -5.93 18.55
C PRO A 404 -14.90 -5.03 17.35
N HIS A 405 -13.92 -4.33 16.78
CA HIS A 405 -14.14 -3.28 15.77
C HIS A 405 -13.90 -3.77 14.34
N ASP A 406 -14.94 -3.71 13.48
CA ASP A 406 -14.77 -4.04 12.05
C ASP A 406 -13.77 -3.09 11.36
N GLU A 407 -13.70 -1.82 11.76
CA GLU A 407 -12.71 -0.85 11.27
C GLU A 407 -11.27 -1.38 11.45
N THR A 408 -10.97 -1.93 12.63
CA THR A 408 -9.67 -2.56 12.91
C THR A 408 -9.45 -3.81 12.07
N CYS A 409 -10.50 -4.62 11.85
CA CYS A 409 -10.41 -5.75 10.92
C CYS A 409 -10.05 -5.29 9.50
N GLY A 410 -10.66 -4.21 9.03
CA GLY A 410 -10.37 -3.57 7.76
C GLY A 410 -8.93 -3.08 7.64
N TRP A 411 -8.45 -2.33 8.64
CA TRP A 411 -7.08 -1.80 8.64
C TRP A 411 -5.99 -2.87 8.63
N LEU A 412 -6.25 -4.01 9.29
CA LEU A 412 -5.28 -5.11 9.37
C LEU A 412 -5.27 -5.99 8.11
N THR A 413 -6.17 -5.78 7.14
CA THR A 413 -6.16 -6.54 5.87
C THR A 413 -4.90 -6.35 5.04
N VAL A 414 -4.19 -5.23 5.24
CA VAL A 414 -2.92 -4.91 4.55
C VAL A 414 -1.68 -5.32 5.34
N VAL A 415 -1.82 -5.75 6.60
CA VAL A 415 -0.68 -6.03 7.50
C VAL A 415 -0.20 -7.46 7.32
N TRP A 416 1.10 -7.63 7.11
CA TRP A 416 1.73 -8.92 6.84
C TRP A 416 1.33 -10.01 7.84
N GLY A 417 0.95 -11.19 7.36
CA GLY A 417 0.74 -12.39 8.20
C GLY A 417 -0.47 -12.33 9.15
N VAL A 418 -1.12 -11.19 9.30
CA VAL A 418 -2.25 -11.00 10.22
C VAL A 418 -3.55 -11.50 9.60
N GLN A 419 -4.29 -12.31 10.34
CA GLN A 419 -5.68 -12.64 10.04
C GLN A 419 -6.58 -12.09 11.14
N THR A 420 -7.70 -11.50 10.76
CA THR A 420 -8.57 -10.79 11.69
C THR A 420 -9.85 -11.55 11.97
N MET A 421 -10.33 -11.44 13.21
CA MET A 421 -11.64 -11.91 13.61
C MET A 421 -12.34 -10.79 14.37
N GLN A 422 -13.50 -10.38 13.85
CA GLN A 422 -14.39 -9.51 14.58
C GLN A 422 -15.11 -10.33 15.65
N GLU A 423 -14.88 -10.02 16.92
CA GLU A 423 -15.58 -10.61 18.06
C GLU A 423 -15.57 -9.66 19.26
N VAL A 424 -16.70 -9.56 19.96
CA VAL A 424 -16.77 -8.82 21.22
C VAL A 424 -16.31 -9.73 22.34
N ILE A 425 -15.21 -9.36 23.00
CA ILE A 425 -14.62 -10.15 24.07
C ILE A 425 -14.91 -9.49 25.43
N SER A 426 -15.46 -10.27 26.35
CA SER A 426 -15.65 -9.92 27.76
C SER A 426 -15.02 -10.99 28.67
N GLY A 427 -14.54 -10.61 29.85
CA GLY A 427 -13.92 -11.55 30.81
C GLY A 427 -12.43 -11.79 30.52
N ASP A 428 -11.95 -13.04 30.63
CA ASP A 428 -10.57 -13.36 30.24
C ASP A 428 -10.43 -13.32 28.71
N VAL A 429 -9.86 -12.21 28.26
CA VAL A 429 -9.67 -11.92 26.85
C VAL A 429 -8.78 -12.95 26.15
N SER A 430 -7.79 -13.51 26.86
CA SER A 430 -6.89 -14.53 26.32
C SER A 430 -7.65 -15.83 26.04
N GLU A 431 -8.45 -16.29 27.00
CA GLU A 431 -9.23 -17.52 26.88
C GLU A 431 -10.26 -17.40 25.76
N LYS A 432 -11.04 -16.30 25.76
CA LYS A 432 -12.08 -16.09 24.75
C LYS A 432 -11.52 -16.00 23.33
N ALA A 433 -10.37 -15.32 23.14
CA ALA A 433 -9.73 -15.26 21.84
C ALA A 433 -9.33 -16.66 21.33
N MET A 434 -8.83 -17.54 22.20
CA MET A 434 -8.54 -18.94 21.83
C MET A 434 -9.82 -19.72 21.50
N GLU A 435 -10.91 -19.54 22.26
CA GLU A 435 -12.21 -20.16 21.96
C GLU A 435 -12.73 -19.79 20.56
N VAL A 436 -12.62 -18.50 20.19
CA VAL A 436 -13.01 -18.02 18.86
C VAL A 436 -12.22 -18.75 17.78
N LEU A 437 -10.91 -18.85 17.94
CA LEU A 437 -10.05 -19.54 16.98
C LEU A 437 -10.34 -21.05 16.90
N MET A 438 -10.64 -21.70 18.02
CA MET A 438 -11.07 -23.10 18.05
C MET A 438 -12.41 -23.30 17.33
N SER A 439 -13.39 -22.42 17.58
CA SER A 439 -14.71 -22.49 16.92
C SER A 439 -14.64 -22.33 15.41
N ARG A 440 -13.62 -21.63 14.91
CA ARG A 440 -13.32 -21.45 13.48
C ARG A 440 -12.40 -22.54 12.91
N GLY A 441 -12.01 -23.53 13.70
CA GLY A 441 -11.13 -24.63 13.29
C GLY A 441 -9.67 -24.23 13.04
N LEU A 442 -9.26 -23.06 13.52
CA LEU A 442 -7.89 -22.52 13.34
C LEU A 442 -6.93 -23.01 14.43
N LEU A 443 -7.47 -23.36 15.59
CA LEU A 443 -6.78 -24.03 16.69
C LEU A 443 -7.50 -25.33 17.05
N LYS A 444 -6.77 -26.28 17.61
CA LYS A 444 -7.29 -27.51 18.20
C LYS A 444 -6.94 -27.57 19.70
N PRO A 445 -7.72 -28.29 20.51
CA PRO A 445 -7.31 -28.59 21.89
C PRO A 445 -5.90 -29.20 21.92
N GLY A 446 -5.05 -28.69 22.81
CA GLY A 446 -3.63 -29.08 22.92
C GLY A 446 -2.65 -28.22 22.09
N ASP A 447 -3.12 -27.36 21.19
CA ASP A 447 -2.24 -26.44 20.46
C ASP A 447 -1.65 -25.39 21.41
N LEU A 448 -0.33 -25.21 21.38
CA LEU A 448 0.36 -24.18 22.17
C LEU A 448 0.33 -22.85 21.43
N CYS A 449 -0.07 -21.77 22.08
CA CYS A 449 -0.15 -20.43 21.52
C CYS A 449 0.61 -19.43 22.38
N VAL A 450 1.18 -18.41 21.73
CA VAL A 450 1.67 -17.21 22.41
C VAL A 450 0.61 -16.14 22.27
N ILE A 451 0.24 -15.51 23.37
CA ILE A 451 -0.77 -14.46 23.40
C ILE A 451 -0.09 -13.17 23.84
N THR A 452 -0.34 -12.07 23.15
CA THR A 452 0.13 -10.74 23.58
C THR A 452 -0.99 -9.71 23.53
N LYS A 453 -1.10 -8.90 24.60
CA LYS A 453 -2.19 -7.93 24.82
C LYS A 453 -1.71 -6.74 25.66
N GLY A 454 -2.53 -5.69 25.69
CA GLY A 454 -2.38 -4.58 26.63
C GLY A 454 -3.29 -4.72 27.85
N VAL A 455 -2.77 -4.40 29.03
CA VAL A 455 -3.49 -4.37 30.30
C VAL A 455 -3.33 -2.98 30.95
N PRO A 456 -4.43 -2.31 31.36
CA PRO A 456 -5.83 -2.74 31.29
C PRO A 456 -6.33 -2.87 29.85
N PHE A 457 -7.16 -3.89 29.60
CA PHE A 457 -7.75 -4.12 28.27
C PHE A 457 -8.74 -3.00 27.94
N GLY A 458 -8.88 -2.66 26.65
CA GLY A 458 -9.69 -1.53 26.19
C GLY A 458 -8.92 -0.23 26.00
N VAL A 459 -7.66 -0.15 26.44
CA VAL A 459 -6.78 0.99 26.18
C VAL A 459 -5.86 0.69 25.01
N ALA A 460 -5.92 1.50 23.95
CA ALA A 460 -5.07 1.35 22.78
C ALA A 460 -3.62 1.75 23.08
N GLY A 461 -2.65 1.05 22.48
CA GLY A 461 -1.23 1.44 22.49
C GLY A 461 -0.39 0.92 23.65
N THR A 462 -0.95 0.15 24.57
CA THR A 462 -0.28 -0.26 25.83
C THR A 462 0.06 -1.76 25.88
N THR A 463 0.58 -2.35 24.81
CA THR A 463 0.94 -3.78 24.81
C THR A 463 2.04 -4.03 25.84
N ASN A 464 1.75 -4.82 26.87
CA ASN A 464 2.65 -5.00 28.01
C ASN A 464 2.64 -6.41 28.60
N VAL A 465 1.83 -7.33 28.07
CA VAL A 465 1.72 -8.70 28.56
C VAL A 465 1.99 -9.70 27.43
N MET A 466 2.75 -10.75 27.76
CA MET A 466 2.92 -11.97 26.97
C MET A 466 2.54 -13.18 27.83
N GLU A 467 1.74 -14.08 27.28
CA GLU A 467 1.32 -15.33 27.91
C GLU A 467 1.61 -16.50 26.96
N VAL A 468 2.02 -17.64 27.50
CA VAL A 468 2.07 -18.91 26.77
C VAL A 468 0.93 -19.78 27.29
N ARG A 469 0.00 -20.16 26.43
CA ARG A 469 -1.18 -20.95 26.81
C ARG A 469 -1.40 -22.11 25.85
N THR A 470 -1.94 -23.20 26.38
CA THR A 470 -2.43 -24.32 25.58
C THR A 470 -3.93 -24.15 25.36
N ALA A 471 -4.41 -24.34 24.14
CA ALA A 471 -5.83 -24.26 23.82
C ALA A 471 -6.62 -25.44 24.45
N GLY A 472 -7.76 -25.18 25.09
CA GLY A 472 -8.64 -26.20 25.71
C GLY A 472 -8.71 -26.12 27.25
N LYS A 473 -9.67 -26.84 27.85
CA LYS A 473 -10.04 -26.72 29.28
C LYS A 473 -9.12 -27.45 30.28
N ASP A 474 -8.20 -28.29 29.82
CA ASP A 474 -7.21 -28.97 30.67
C ASP A 474 -5.82 -28.89 30.03
N PRO A 475 -5.05 -27.82 30.30
CA PRO A 475 -3.66 -27.74 29.84
C PRO A 475 -2.88 -28.82 30.60
N VAL A 476 -2.43 -29.87 29.92
CA VAL A 476 -1.27 -30.60 30.41
C VAL A 476 -0.17 -29.53 30.50
N PRO A 477 0.41 -29.25 31.69
CA PRO A 477 1.47 -28.25 31.79
C PRO A 477 2.55 -28.61 30.77
N PRO A 478 3.10 -27.63 30.02
CA PRO A 478 4.12 -27.91 29.03
C PRO A 478 5.24 -28.64 29.75
N THR A 479 5.35 -29.96 29.53
CA THR A 479 6.44 -30.74 30.06
C THR A 479 7.69 -30.13 29.46
N VAL A 480 8.51 -29.50 30.31
CA VAL A 480 9.91 -29.24 30.00
C VAL A 480 10.42 -30.56 29.44
N ARG A 481 10.77 -30.59 28.16
CA ARG A 481 11.43 -31.75 27.58
C ARG A 481 12.74 -31.87 28.35
N ASN A 482 12.77 -32.74 29.36
CA ASN A 482 14.02 -33.18 29.96
C ASN A 482 14.79 -33.85 28.82
N HIS A 483 15.89 -33.22 28.44
CA HIS A 483 16.86 -33.77 27.51
C HIS A 483 17.44 -35.09 28.03
#